data_AF-A0A925N3Z0-F1
#
_entry.id   AF-A0A925N3Z0-F1
#
_cell.length_a   1.000
_cell.length_b   1.000
_cell.length_c   1.000
_cell.angle_alpha   90.00
_cell.angle_beta   90.00
_cell.angle_gamma   90.00
#
_symmetry.space_group_name_H-M   'P 1'
#
loop_
_entity.id
_entity.type
_entity.pdbx_description
1 polymer ?
#
loop_
_entity_poly.entity_id
_entity_poly.type
_entity_poly.pdbx_seq_one_letter_code
_entity_poly.pdbx_strand_id
1 'polypeptide(L)'
;MKAQILSECDAPNASVAKVAMSHGINANIVHGWRKLAREGTAAIDVVQREFVPVAVAPTPDVRSRNERIEVELRRGALTMKIIWPLSAEAGLAAWTRELLR
;
A
#
# COMPACT_ATOMS: atom_id res chain seq x y z
N MET A 1 -5.37 3.42 -43.00
CA MET A 1 -5.42 4.89 -42.79
C MET A 1 -4.49 5.36 -41.66
N LYS A 2 -4.80 5.15 -40.37
CA LYS A 2 -3.95 5.59 -39.24
C LYS A 2 -2.48 5.12 -39.33
N ALA A 3 -2.25 3.83 -39.60
CA ALA A 3 -0.89 3.27 -39.69
C ALA A 3 -0.08 3.87 -40.85
N GLN A 4 -0.73 4.16 -41.97
CA GLN A 4 -0.12 4.80 -43.13
C GLN A 4 0.29 6.25 -42.83
N ILE A 5 -0.61 7.04 -42.24
CA ILE A 5 -0.33 8.43 -41.83
C ILE A 5 0.83 8.49 -40.83
N LEU A 6 0.88 7.55 -39.88
CA LEU A 6 1.97 7.46 -38.91
C LEU A 6 3.30 7.10 -39.59
N SER A 7 3.31 6.15 -40.53
CA SER A 7 4.51 5.79 -41.29
C SER A 7 5.01 6.94 -42.16
N GLU A 8 4.13 7.72 -42.79
CA GLU A 8 4.50 8.92 -43.56
C GLU A 8 5.07 10.02 -42.65
N CYS A 9 4.58 10.11 -41.40
CA CYS A 9 5.10 11.05 -40.39
C CYS A 9 6.47 10.65 -39.81
N ASP A 10 6.85 9.37 -39.87
CA ASP A 10 8.12 8.86 -39.33
C ASP A 10 9.26 8.88 -40.36
N ALA A 11 8.99 9.32 -41.60
CA ALA A 11 10.03 9.53 -42.61
C ALA A 11 10.99 10.69 -42.22
N PRO A 12 12.30 10.58 -42.48
CA PRO A 12 13.25 11.64 -42.19
C PRO A 12 12.87 12.91 -42.96
N ASN A 13 12.79 14.05 -42.25
CA ASN A 13 12.32 15.36 -42.73
C ASN A 13 10.80 15.49 -42.98
N ALA A 14 9.96 14.54 -42.56
CA ALA A 14 8.51 14.68 -42.64
C ALA A 14 7.98 15.65 -41.56
N SER A 15 7.15 16.61 -41.98
CA SER A 15 6.39 17.47 -41.07
C SER A 15 5.03 16.85 -40.78
N VAL A 16 4.77 16.55 -39.50
CA VAL A 16 3.49 15.98 -39.02
C VAL A 16 2.31 16.86 -39.43
N ALA A 17 2.46 18.20 -39.36
CA ALA A 17 1.42 19.13 -39.77
C ALA A 17 1.14 19.06 -41.27
N LYS A 18 2.19 18.94 -42.10
CA LYS A 18 2.05 18.80 -43.55
C LYS A 18 1.33 17.51 -43.93
N VAL A 19 1.72 16.39 -43.32
CA VAL A 19 1.06 15.09 -43.55
C VAL A 19 -0.40 15.14 -43.09
N ALA A 20 -0.67 15.68 -41.90
CA ALA A 20 -2.03 15.81 -41.38
C ALA A 20 -2.94 16.64 -42.32
N MET A 21 -2.43 17.76 -42.85
CA MET A 21 -3.16 18.59 -43.82
C MET A 21 -3.44 17.85 -45.14
N SER A 22 -2.47 17.11 -45.68
CA SER A 22 -2.66 16.31 -46.91
C SER A 22 -3.76 15.26 -46.76
N HIS A 23 -3.95 14.75 -45.53
CA HIS A 23 -5.00 13.79 -45.19
C HIS A 23 -6.27 14.43 -44.62
N GLY A 24 -6.35 15.77 -44.55
CA GLY A 24 -7.52 16.50 -44.06
C GLY A 24 -7.81 16.32 -42.56
N ILE A 25 -6.80 15.96 -41.76
CA ILE A 25 -6.95 15.71 -40.32
C ILE A 25 -6.16 16.71 -39.47
N ASN A 26 -6.57 16.90 -38.21
CA ASN A 26 -5.86 17.77 -37.28
C ASN A 26 -4.56 17.10 -36.80
N ALA A 27 -3.44 17.83 -36.84
CA ALA A 27 -2.14 17.35 -36.37
C ALA A 27 -2.16 16.85 -34.91
N ASN A 28 -3.00 17.42 -34.05
CA ASN A 28 -3.18 16.98 -32.65
C ASN A 28 -3.62 15.52 -32.55
N ILE A 29 -4.44 15.05 -33.50
CA ILE A 29 -4.89 13.65 -33.56
C ILE A 29 -3.70 12.73 -33.85
N VAL A 30 -2.82 13.13 -34.77
CA VAL A 30 -1.60 12.39 -35.11
C VAL A 30 -0.63 12.34 -33.93
N HIS A 31 -0.46 13.44 -33.20
CA HIS A 31 0.33 13.47 -31.97
C HIS A 31 -0.25 12.54 -30.88
N GLY A 32 -1.57 12.54 -30.70
CA GLY A 32 -2.26 11.62 -29.80
C GLY A 32 -2.03 10.15 -30.19
N TRP A 33 -2.09 9.84 -31.49
CA TRP A 33 -1.79 8.50 -32.00
C TRP A 33 -0.34 8.07 -31.77
N ARG A 34 0.63 8.97 -31.96
CA ARG A 34 2.06 8.68 -31.68
C ARG A 34 2.30 8.46 -30.19
N LYS A 35 1.64 9.25 -29.34
CA LYS A 35 1.68 9.10 -27.88
C LYS A 35 1.13 7.73 -27.46
N LEU A 36 -0.06 7.36 -27.94
CA LEU A 36 -0.67 6.06 -27.66
C LEU A 36 0.13 4.88 -28.21
N ALA A 37 0.82 5.03 -29.35
CA ALA A 37 1.68 3.98 -29.88
C ALA A 37 2.91 3.74 -28.98
N ARG A 38 3.53 4.81 -28.46
CA ARG A 38 4.65 4.74 -27.50
C ARG A 38 4.20 4.21 -26.15
N GLU A 39 3.05 4.68 -25.66
CA GLU A 39 2.46 4.25 -24.41
C GLU A 39 1.91 2.83 -24.49
N GLY A 40 1.46 2.36 -25.67
CA GLY A 40 1.07 0.97 -25.89
C GLY A 40 2.24 -0.01 -25.75
N THR A 41 3.44 0.40 -26.15
CA THR A 41 4.68 -0.36 -25.90
C THR A 41 5.06 -0.34 -24.41
N ALA A 42 4.84 0.77 -23.71
CA ALA A 42 5.03 0.85 -22.27
C ALA A 42 3.92 0.11 -21.48
N ALA A 43 2.71 0.03 -22.01
CA ALA A 43 1.57 -0.64 -21.38
C ALA A 43 1.75 -2.17 -21.38
N ILE A 44 2.39 -2.74 -22.40
CA ILE A 44 2.74 -4.17 -22.41
C ILE A 44 3.76 -4.49 -21.31
N ASP A 45 4.66 -3.56 -20.99
CA ASP A 45 5.65 -3.70 -19.91
C ASP A 45 5.06 -3.42 -18.51
N VAL A 46 4.02 -2.57 -18.43
CA VAL A 46 3.28 -2.27 -17.19
C VAL A 46 2.31 -3.40 -16.81
N VAL A 47 1.75 -4.13 -17.79
CA VAL A 47 0.82 -5.24 -17.55
C VAL A 47 1.48 -6.46 -16.90
N GLN A 48 2.81 -6.58 -16.89
CA GLN A 48 3.51 -7.69 -16.23
C GLN A 48 3.87 -7.47 -14.75
N ARG A 49 3.39 -6.40 -14.11
CA ARG A 49 3.51 -6.24 -12.66
C ARG A 49 2.26 -6.80 -11.97
N GLU A 50 2.11 -8.11 -12.04
CA GLU A 50 1.10 -8.83 -11.26
C GLU A 50 1.61 -8.97 -9.82
N PHE A 51 0.83 -8.45 -8.87
CA PHE A 51 1.13 -8.60 -7.45
C PHE A 51 0.85 -10.04 -7.03
N VAL A 52 1.91 -10.81 -6.78
CA VAL A 52 1.77 -12.15 -6.20
C VAL A 52 1.53 -12.01 -4.70
N PRO A 53 0.45 -12.59 -4.14
CA PRO A 53 0.24 -12.58 -2.71
C PRO A 53 1.34 -13.42 -2.02
N VAL A 54 2.23 -12.75 -1.29
CA VAL A 54 3.21 -13.40 -0.43
C VAL A 54 2.56 -13.64 0.92
N ALA A 55 2.43 -14.91 1.30
CA ALA A 55 2.01 -15.27 2.65
C ALA A 55 3.14 -14.91 3.64
N VAL A 56 2.96 -13.80 4.36
CA VAL A 56 3.82 -13.46 5.49
C VAL A 56 3.39 -14.34 6.66
N ALA A 57 4.26 -15.24 7.08
CA ALA A 57 4.03 -16.00 8.31
C ALA A 57 3.83 -14.99 9.45
N PRO A 58 2.77 -15.12 10.28
CA PRO A 58 2.58 -14.23 11.40
C PRO A 58 3.82 -14.30 12.28
N THR A 59 4.59 -13.22 12.32
CA THR A 59 5.61 -13.05 13.35
C THR A 59 4.88 -13.16 14.68
N PRO A 60 5.35 -14.01 15.62
CA PRO A 60 4.75 -14.07 16.94
C PRO A 60 4.76 -12.65 17.49
N ASP A 61 3.57 -12.10 17.67
CA ASP A 61 3.41 -10.73 18.12
C ASP A 61 4.01 -10.64 19.52
N VAL A 62 5.22 -10.09 19.60
CA VAL A 62 5.95 -9.91 20.87
C VAL A 62 5.11 -9.05 21.83
N ARG A 63 4.14 -8.27 21.31
CA ARG A 63 3.21 -7.44 22.09
C ARG A 63 2.04 -8.22 22.67
N SER A 64 1.76 -9.42 22.17
CA SER A 64 0.71 -10.31 22.67
C SER A 64 1.22 -11.32 23.70
N ARG A 65 2.36 -11.04 24.35
CA ARG A 65 2.74 -11.79 25.53
C ARG A 65 1.69 -11.49 26.59
N ASN A 66 0.81 -12.48 26.85
CA ASN A 66 -0.21 -12.44 27.91
C ASN A 66 0.46 -12.46 29.30
N GLU A 67 1.42 -11.55 29.54
CA GLU A 67 2.06 -11.37 30.82
C GLU A 67 1.04 -10.74 31.76
N ARG A 68 0.78 -11.46 32.85
CA ARG A 68 -0.17 -11.07 33.88
C ARG A 68 0.57 -11.03 35.20
N ILE A 69 0.23 -10.03 36.00
CA ILE A 69 0.69 -9.91 37.38
C ILE A 69 -0.38 -10.56 38.25
N GLU A 70 0.01 -11.52 39.08
CA GLU A 70 -0.88 -12.10 40.08
C GLU A 70 -0.60 -11.46 41.44
N VAL A 71 -1.64 -10.92 42.06
CA VAL A 71 -1.57 -10.33 43.40
C VAL A 71 -2.43 -11.16 44.33
N GLU A 72 -1.85 -11.64 45.42
CA GLU A 72 -2.57 -12.34 46.48
C GLU A 72 -2.60 -11.49 47.74
N LEU A 73 -3.81 -11.23 48.24
CA LEU A 73 -4.04 -10.50 49.48
C LEU A 73 -4.55 -11.47 50.54
N ARG A 74 -3.93 -11.43 51.73
CA ARG A 74 -4.32 -12.24 52.89
C ARG A 74 -4.70 -11.35 54.05
N ARG A 75 -5.88 -11.58 54.63
CA ARG A 75 -6.35 -10.91 55.86
C ARG A 75 -7.00 -11.94 56.78
N GLY A 76 -6.25 -12.39 57.79
CA GLY A 76 -6.70 -13.49 58.65
C GLY A 76 -6.93 -14.76 57.83
N ALA A 77 -8.15 -15.31 57.87
CA ALA A 77 -8.55 -16.47 57.08
C ALA A 77 -9.01 -16.13 55.64
N LEU A 78 -9.11 -14.85 55.29
CA LEU A 78 -9.54 -14.41 53.96
C LEU A 78 -8.33 -14.33 53.02
N THR A 79 -8.45 -14.98 51.86
CA THR A 79 -7.49 -14.89 50.76
C THR A 79 -8.20 -14.39 49.50
N MET A 80 -7.67 -13.35 48.87
CA MET A 80 -8.18 -12.81 47.61
C MET A 80 -7.08 -12.82 46.56
N LYS A 81 -7.37 -13.40 45.39
CA LYS A 81 -6.47 -13.45 44.24
C LYS A 81 -6.95 -12.49 43.16
N ILE A 82 -6.08 -11.60 42.71
CA ILE A 82 -6.32 -10.62 41.67
C ILE A 82 -5.36 -10.89 40.51
N ILE A 83 -5.89 -10.89 39.30
CA ILE A 83 -5.11 -11.05 38.07
C ILE A 83 -5.15 -9.71 37.34
N TRP A 84 -3.98 -9.10 37.18
CA TRP A 84 -3.82 -7.79 36.56
C TRP A 84 -3.05 -7.90 35.25
N PRO A 85 -3.46 -7.25 34.15
CA PRO A 85 -2.68 -7.27 32.91
C PRO A 85 -1.41 -6.40 33.05
N LEU A 86 -0.27 -6.87 32.54
CA LEU A 86 0.98 -6.10 32.60
C LEU A 86 0.84 -4.71 31.96
N SER A 87 0.04 -4.61 30.89
CA SER A 87 -0.24 -3.34 30.18
C SER A 87 -0.92 -2.26 31.02
N ALA A 88 -1.46 -2.58 32.21
CA ALA A 88 -2.13 -1.64 33.09
C ALA A 88 -1.40 -1.41 34.42
N GLU A 89 -0.06 -1.52 34.43
CA GLU A 89 0.82 -1.35 35.60
C GLU A 89 0.57 -0.06 36.42
N ALA A 90 0.24 1.06 35.77
CA ALA A 90 -0.05 2.32 36.46
C ALA A 90 -1.31 2.22 37.34
N GLY A 91 -2.33 1.49 36.87
CA GLY A 91 -3.55 1.23 37.64
C GLY A 91 -3.29 0.35 38.84
N LEU A 92 -2.41 -0.66 38.70
CA LEU A 92 -1.97 -1.49 39.82
C LEU A 92 -1.26 -0.65 40.88
N ALA A 93 -0.33 0.22 40.48
CA ALA A 93 0.39 1.10 41.41
C ALA A 93 -0.55 2.03 42.18
N ALA A 94 -1.56 2.61 41.51
CA ALA A 94 -2.57 3.44 42.16
C ALA A 94 -3.40 2.65 43.17
N TRP A 95 -3.92 1.48 42.77
CA TRP A 95 -4.71 0.61 43.64
C TRP A 95 -3.93 0.17 44.88
N THR A 96 -2.65 -0.21 44.73
CA THR A 96 -1.80 -0.63 45.85
C THR A 96 -1.56 0.50 46.86
N ARG A 97 -1.39 1.75 46.40
CA ARG A 97 -1.23 2.91 47.32
C ARG A 97 -2.48 3.15 48.16
N GLU A 98 -3.66 3.02 47.56
CA GLU A 98 -4.93 3.18 48.28
C GLU A 98 -5.18 2.00 49.23
N LEU A 99 -4.76 0.78 48.86
CA LEU A 99 -4.90 -0.40 49.71
C LEU A 99 -4.02 -0.33 50.98
N LEU A 100 -2.82 0.25 50.86
CA LEU A 100 -1.83 0.35 51.95
C LEU A 100 -2.00 1.60 52.82
N ARG A 101 -2.99 2.45 52.52
CA ARG A 101 -3.33 3.61 53.35
C ARG A 101 -4.20 3.17 54.53
#